data_AF-A0A7C5C148-F1
#
_entry.id   AF-A0A7C5C148-F1
#
_cell.length_a   1.000
_cell.length_b   1.000
_cell.length_c   1.000
_cell.angle_alpha   90.00
_cell.angle_beta   90.00
_cell.angle_gamma   90.00
#
_symmetry.space_group_name_H-M   'P 1'
#
loop_
_entity.id
_entity.type
_entity.pdbx_description
1 polymer ?
#
loop_
_entity_poly.entity_id
_entity_poly.type
_entity_poly.pdbx_seq_one_letter_code
_entity_poly.pdbx_strand_id
1 'polypeptide(L)'
;MGLVVAAGGAGFLAGRRGQADPLVWQLDPDLCIACGNCAKHCVLTPSAVKAVQFYPLCAMCDICTGYFHVSYRSLDTAAENQLCPTGALIREFIVAEAGVPRFEYHVDKELCIGCGKCVKGCAMMNGSLFLQVHHDRCVNCNQCSIALVCPTQAFRRVPRDQPYLLKSKARQLLSAKSSREATG
;
A
#
# COMPACT_ATOMS: atom_id res chain seq x y z
N MET A 1 44.08 57.53 -18.01
CA MET A 1 43.24 56.71 -17.09
C MET A 1 41.82 56.75 -17.64
N GLY A 2 41.12 55.70 -18.04
CA GLY A 2 41.38 54.26 -18.08
C GLY A 2 40.35 53.60 -19.02
N LEU A 3 40.69 52.41 -19.51
CA LEU A 3 39.81 51.52 -20.28
C LEU A 3 38.67 51.00 -19.39
N VAL A 4 37.45 50.90 -19.94
CA VAL A 4 36.44 49.95 -19.43
C VAL A 4 35.92 49.15 -20.61
N VAL A 5 36.32 47.88 -20.63
CA VAL A 5 35.84 46.83 -21.54
C VAL A 5 34.52 46.31 -20.98
N ALA A 6 33.42 46.47 -21.72
CA ALA A 6 32.16 45.83 -21.41
C ALA A 6 32.05 44.51 -22.19
N ALA A 7 32.48 43.40 -21.57
CA ALA A 7 32.23 42.06 -22.08
C ALA A 7 31.90 41.13 -20.91
N GLY A 8 30.72 40.49 -20.96
CA GLY A 8 30.39 39.37 -20.07
C GLY A 8 29.04 39.51 -19.36
N GLY A 9 27.95 39.25 -20.09
CA GLY A 9 26.60 39.26 -19.51
C GLY A 9 25.62 38.36 -20.26
N ALA A 10 25.99 37.11 -20.56
CA ALA A 10 25.09 36.17 -21.26
C ALA A 10 25.20 34.70 -20.78
N GLY A 11 25.71 34.44 -19.57
CA GLY A 11 26.16 33.10 -19.19
C GLY A 11 25.39 32.33 -18.10
N PHE A 12 24.32 32.85 -17.48
CA PHE A 12 23.83 32.26 -16.22
C PHE A 12 22.49 31.47 -16.27
N LEU A 13 21.80 31.35 -17.41
CA LEU A 13 20.46 30.71 -17.42
C LEU A 13 20.40 29.28 -17.98
N ALA A 14 21.54 28.57 -18.12
CA ALA A 14 21.58 27.24 -18.77
C ALA A 14 21.85 26.07 -17.80
N GLY A 15 21.46 26.15 -16.52
CA GLY A 15 21.87 25.18 -15.50
C GLY A 15 20.79 24.37 -14.77
N ARG A 16 19.49 24.66 -14.92
CA ARG A 16 18.42 23.94 -14.20
C ARG A 16 17.78 22.82 -15.03
N ARG A 17 18.62 22.00 -15.69
CA ARG A 17 18.15 20.75 -16.32
C ARG A 17 17.85 19.76 -15.19
N GLY A 18 16.56 19.43 -15.04
CA GLY A 18 16.02 18.62 -13.95
C GLY A 18 16.77 17.32 -13.72
N GLN A 19 17.21 17.12 -12.48
CA GLN A 19 17.40 15.77 -11.97
C GLN A 19 16.02 15.11 -11.97
N ALA A 20 15.82 14.10 -12.82
CA ALA A 20 14.64 13.26 -12.73
C ALA A 20 14.58 12.67 -11.32
N ASP A 21 13.41 12.74 -10.68
CA ASP A 21 13.25 12.22 -9.32
C ASP A 21 13.67 10.74 -9.26
N PRO A 22 14.42 10.32 -8.23
CA PRO A 22 14.84 8.94 -8.10
C PRO A 22 13.63 8.00 -8.15
N LEU A 23 13.62 7.07 -9.08
CA LEU A 23 12.52 6.11 -9.17
C LEU A 23 12.68 5.00 -8.11
N VAL A 24 11.55 4.52 -7.62
CA VAL A 24 11.44 3.40 -6.68
C VAL A 24 10.43 2.38 -7.18
N TRP A 25 10.54 1.14 -6.73
CA TRP A 25 9.56 0.10 -7.06
C TRP A 25 8.29 0.25 -6.23
N GLN A 26 7.14 0.27 -6.89
CA GLN A 26 5.85 0.18 -6.23
C GLN A 26 4.94 -0.87 -6.89
N LEU A 27 4.05 -1.45 -6.09
CA LEU A 27 2.95 -2.30 -6.51
C LEU A 27 1.70 -1.45 -6.82
N ASP A 28 1.13 -1.65 -8.01
CA ASP A 28 -0.19 -1.15 -8.38
C ASP A 28 -1.28 -2.04 -7.77
N PRO A 29 -2.06 -1.55 -6.79
CA PRO A 29 -3.02 -2.39 -6.08
C PRO A 29 -4.27 -2.71 -6.91
N ASP A 30 -4.52 -2.03 -8.03
CA ASP A 30 -5.63 -2.36 -8.94
C ASP A 30 -5.27 -3.58 -9.82
N LEU A 31 -3.97 -3.84 -10.07
CA LEU A 31 -3.49 -5.00 -10.85
C LEU A 31 -3.16 -6.23 -9.99
N CYS A 32 -3.03 -6.06 -8.68
CA CYS A 32 -2.58 -7.12 -7.79
C CYS A 32 -3.69 -8.12 -7.45
N ILE A 33 -3.47 -9.40 -7.76
CA ILE A 33 -4.37 -10.51 -7.42
C ILE A 33 -4.02 -11.22 -6.11
N ALA A 34 -3.09 -10.65 -5.33
CA ALA A 34 -2.62 -11.21 -4.06
C ALA A 34 -2.17 -12.69 -4.17
N CYS A 35 -1.32 -13.00 -5.16
CA CYS A 35 -0.86 -14.36 -5.45
C CYS A 35 0.08 -14.97 -4.38
N GLY A 36 0.59 -14.17 -3.45
CA GLY A 36 1.51 -14.61 -2.39
C GLY A 36 3.00 -14.54 -2.75
N ASN A 37 3.37 -14.23 -3.99
CA ASN A 37 4.78 -14.17 -4.41
C ASN A 37 5.57 -13.06 -3.70
N CYS A 38 4.89 -12.00 -3.24
CA CYS A 38 5.50 -10.91 -2.48
C CYS A 38 6.20 -11.40 -1.20
N ALA A 39 5.65 -12.42 -0.53
CA ALA A 39 6.25 -13.01 0.68
C ALA A 39 7.42 -13.94 0.38
N LYS A 40 7.48 -14.53 -0.83
CA LYS A 40 8.42 -15.60 -1.18
C LYS A 40 9.65 -15.10 -1.92
N HIS A 41 9.51 -14.05 -2.72
CA HIS A 41 10.54 -13.63 -3.68
C HIS A 41 11.20 -12.30 -3.33
N CYS A 42 10.89 -11.68 -2.19
CA CYS A 42 11.65 -10.54 -1.71
C CYS A 42 13.06 -11.00 -1.31
N VAL A 43 14.08 -10.20 -1.61
CA VAL A 43 15.45 -10.45 -1.12
C VAL A 43 15.59 -10.19 0.39
N LEU A 44 14.58 -9.55 1.01
CA LEU A 44 14.52 -9.31 2.44
C LEU A 44 13.55 -10.28 3.11
N THR A 45 13.86 -10.68 4.33
CA THR A 45 12.99 -11.49 5.19
C THR A 45 12.81 -10.79 6.53
N PRO A 46 11.58 -10.43 6.95
CA PRO A 46 10.32 -10.44 6.18
C PRO A 46 10.34 -9.57 4.89
N SER A 47 9.37 -9.76 4.00
CA SER A 47 9.30 -8.98 2.75
C SER A 47 9.26 -7.46 2.98
N ALA A 48 9.76 -6.68 2.02
CA ALA A 48 9.53 -5.22 1.95
C ALA A 48 8.09 -4.88 1.54
N VAL A 49 7.34 -5.84 1.01
CA VAL A 49 5.92 -5.65 0.68
C VAL A 49 5.09 -6.00 1.90
N LYS A 50 4.19 -5.10 2.32
CA LYS A 50 3.30 -5.30 3.46
C LYS A 50 1.85 -5.06 3.03
N ALA A 51 0.93 -5.62 3.80
CA ALA A 51 -0.47 -5.21 3.71
C ALA A 51 -0.63 -3.84 4.39
N VAL A 52 -1.50 -3.01 3.83
CA VAL A 52 -1.90 -1.72 4.38
C VAL A 52 -3.43 -1.66 4.42
N GLN A 53 -3.95 -0.93 5.41
CA GLN A 53 -5.38 -0.70 5.59
C GLN A 53 -5.71 0.73 5.17
N PHE A 54 -6.66 0.89 4.25
CA PHE A 54 -7.27 2.18 3.96
C PHE A 54 -8.63 2.28 4.65
N TYR A 55 -8.65 2.87 5.85
CA TYR A 55 -9.85 2.94 6.71
C TYR A 55 -11.07 3.58 6.05
N PRO A 56 -10.97 4.65 5.24
CA PRO A 56 -12.16 5.26 4.62
C PRO A 56 -12.94 4.32 3.67
N LEU A 57 -12.34 3.20 3.24
CA LEU A 57 -13.01 2.17 2.44
C LEU A 57 -13.45 0.96 3.29
N CYS A 58 -12.99 0.85 4.54
CA CYS A 58 -13.33 -0.26 5.42
C CYS A 58 -14.76 -0.13 5.98
N ALA A 59 -15.55 -1.20 5.93
CA ALA A 59 -16.89 -1.24 6.52
C ALA A 59 -16.92 -1.71 7.98
N MET A 60 -15.75 -1.93 8.60
CA MET A 60 -15.61 -2.35 10.00
C MET A 60 -16.45 -3.61 10.35
N CYS A 61 -16.43 -4.60 9.46
CA CYS A 61 -17.30 -5.77 9.52
C CYS A 61 -17.06 -6.62 10.77
N ASP A 62 -18.13 -7.17 11.36
CA ASP A 62 -18.02 -8.24 12.36
C ASP A 62 -17.34 -9.47 11.75
N ILE A 63 -17.90 -9.99 10.66
CA ILE A 63 -17.38 -11.10 9.88
C ILE A 63 -16.58 -10.54 8.70
N CYS A 64 -15.27 -10.37 8.87
CA CYS A 64 -14.39 -9.92 7.80
C CYS A 64 -13.74 -11.11 7.08
N THR A 65 -14.00 -11.25 5.79
CA THR A 65 -13.39 -12.30 4.94
C THR A 65 -11.88 -12.11 4.73
N GLY A 66 -11.35 -10.92 5.05
CA GLY A 66 -9.91 -10.65 5.11
C GLY A 66 -9.25 -11.12 6.41
N TYR A 67 -10.03 -11.34 7.47
CA TYR A 67 -9.54 -11.76 8.77
C TYR A 67 -9.82 -13.24 9.04
N PHE A 68 -11.03 -13.72 8.79
CA PHE A 68 -11.42 -15.10 9.06
C PHE A 68 -11.14 -16.04 7.88
N HIS A 69 -10.67 -17.25 8.15
CA HIS A 69 -10.69 -18.33 7.16
C HIS A 69 -12.14 -18.81 6.94
N VAL A 70 -12.49 -19.30 5.75
CA VAL A 70 -13.87 -19.76 5.43
C VAL A 70 -14.39 -20.88 6.33
N SER A 71 -13.50 -21.56 7.06
CA SER A 71 -13.80 -22.65 7.99
C SER A 71 -13.57 -22.27 9.46
N TYR A 72 -13.75 -20.99 9.82
CA TYR A 72 -13.67 -20.55 11.22
C TYR A 72 -14.68 -21.32 12.09
N ARG A 73 -14.31 -21.62 13.34
CA ARG A 73 -15.16 -22.30 14.31
C ARG A 73 -15.93 -21.33 15.21
N SER A 74 -15.35 -20.17 15.44
CA SER A 74 -15.88 -19.10 16.29
C SER A 74 -15.42 -17.74 15.77
N LEU A 75 -16.15 -16.67 16.13
CA LEU A 75 -15.82 -15.29 15.77
C LEU A 75 -14.92 -14.63 16.83
N ASP A 76 -13.82 -15.29 17.17
CA ASP A 76 -12.82 -14.82 18.12
C ASP A 76 -11.44 -14.62 17.46
N THR A 77 -10.42 -14.35 18.28
CA THR A 77 -9.06 -14.08 17.80
C THR A 77 -8.13 -15.30 17.85
N ALA A 78 -8.65 -16.51 18.05
CA ALA A 78 -7.85 -17.73 18.03
C ALA A 78 -7.21 -17.95 16.65
N ALA A 79 -5.98 -18.48 16.63
CA ALA A 79 -5.17 -18.56 15.42
C ALA A 79 -5.80 -19.42 14.32
N GLU A 80 -6.52 -20.48 14.69
CA GLU A 80 -7.24 -21.37 13.77
C GLU A 80 -8.40 -20.69 13.04
N ASN A 81 -8.92 -19.59 13.58
CA ASN A 81 -9.97 -18.80 12.96
C ASN A 81 -9.38 -17.77 11.98
N GLN A 82 -8.11 -17.39 12.14
CA GLN A 82 -7.47 -16.34 11.37
C GLN A 82 -6.94 -16.82 10.01
N LEU A 83 -7.08 -15.96 9.01
CA LEU A 83 -6.52 -16.14 7.67
C LEU A 83 -5.04 -15.76 7.60
N CYS A 84 -4.60 -14.83 8.45
CA CYS A 84 -3.23 -14.33 8.49
C CYS A 84 -2.32 -15.35 9.20
N PRO A 85 -1.31 -15.94 8.52
CA PRO A 85 -0.53 -17.04 9.09
C PRO A 85 0.43 -16.60 10.22
N THR A 86 0.68 -15.30 10.35
CA THR A 86 1.58 -14.72 11.36
C THR A 86 0.84 -13.91 12.41
N GLY A 87 -0.50 -13.90 12.40
CA GLY A 87 -1.29 -13.05 13.29
C GLY A 87 -1.10 -11.53 13.05
N ALA A 88 -0.55 -11.13 11.90
CA ALA A 88 -0.22 -9.73 11.61
C ALA A 88 -1.43 -8.82 11.35
N LEU A 89 -2.64 -9.36 11.26
CA LEU A 89 -3.86 -8.56 11.12
C LEU A 89 -4.56 -8.59 12.47
N ILE A 90 -4.61 -7.47 13.17
CA ILE A 90 -5.17 -7.32 14.50
C ILE A 90 -6.61 -6.85 14.37
N ARG A 91 -7.53 -7.52 15.06
CA ARG A 91 -8.96 -7.17 15.10
C ARG A 91 -9.27 -6.46 16.41
N GLU A 92 -9.71 -5.22 16.32
CA GLU A 92 -10.00 -4.36 17.47
C GLU A 92 -11.48 -3.98 17.49
N PHE A 93 -12.13 -4.19 18.64
CA PHE A 93 -13.53 -3.80 18.82
C PHE A 93 -13.64 -2.28 18.96
N ILE A 94 -14.54 -1.68 18.17
CA ILE A 94 -14.78 -0.23 18.22
C ILE A 94 -16.10 0.07 18.91
N VAL A 95 -17.21 -0.47 18.38
CA VAL A 95 -18.56 -0.13 18.84
C VAL A 95 -19.56 -1.22 18.46
N ALA A 96 -20.67 -1.31 19.18
CA ALA A 96 -21.83 -2.07 18.74
C ALA A 96 -22.88 -1.12 18.16
N GLU A 97 -23.15 -1.23 16.86
CA GLU A 97 -24.15 -0.44 16.15
C GLU A 97 -25.36 -1.32 15.84
N ALA A 98 -26.55 -0.91 16.30
CA ALA A 98 -27.79 -1.67 16.10
C ALA A 98 -27.69 -3.15 16.53
N GLY A 99 -26.97 -3.43 17.63
CA GLY A 99 -26.77 -4.77 18.15
C GLY A 99 -25.71 -5.61 17.39
N VAL A 100 -25.05 -5.04 16.38
CA VAL A 100 -23.98 -5.70 15.62
C VAL A 100 -22.63 -5.10 16.01
N PRO A 101 -21.66 -5.91 16.47
CA PRO A 101 -20.34 -5.40 16.84
C PRO A 101 -19.53 -5.02 15.59
N ARG A 102 -18.79 -3.92 15.67
CA ARG A 102 -17.96 -3.36 14.60
C ARG A 102 -16.50 -3.38 15.03
N PHE A 103 -15.65 -3.76 14.09
CA PHE A 103 -14.23 -3.96 14.35
C PHE A 103 -13.37 -3.25 13.31
N GLU A 104 -12.29 -2.64 13.78
CA GLU A 104 -11.20 -2.21 12.93
C GLU A 104 -10.15 -3.31 12.78
N TYR A 105 -9.43 -3.25 11.66
CA TYR A 105 -8.45 -4.24 11.26
C TYR A 105 -7.12 -3.55 11.00
N HIS A 106 -6.19 -3.68 11.95
CA HIS A 106 -4.88 -3.04 11.89
C HIS A 106 -3.83 -4.03 11.42
N VAL A 107 -2.87 -3.58 10.60
CA VAL A 107 -1.76 -4.44 10.17
C VAL A 107 -0.54 -4.16 11.05
N ASP A 108 -0.09 -5.16 11.79
CA ASP A 108 1.24 -5.18 12.40
C ASP A 108 2.28 -5.39 11.29
N LYS A 109 3.04 -4.33 10.99
CA LYS A 109 4.05 -4.35 9.94
C LYS A 109 5.25 -5.25 10.25
N GLU A 110 5.55 -5.51 11.52
CA GLU A 110 6.68 -6.34 11.93
C GLU A 110 6.36 -7.82 11.70
N LEU A 111 5.12 -8.24 12.01
CA LEU A 111 4.64 -9.60 11.76
C LEU A 111 4.21 -9.84 10.30
N CYS A 112 3.87 -8.78 9.56
CA CYS A 112 3.36 -8.93 8.20
C CYS A 112 4.47 -9.37 7.22
N ILE A 113 4.31 -10.57 6.66
CA ILE A 113 5.26 -11.12 5.67
C ILE A 113 4.92 -10.75 4.22
N GLY A 114 3.82 -10.03 3.97
CA GLY A 114 3.40 -9.64 2.61
C GLY A 114 2.73 -10.75 1.81
N CYS A 115 2.13 -11.76 2.46
CA CYS A 115 1.53 -12.91 1.75
C CYS A 115 0.21 -12.58 1.01
N GLY A 116 -0.44 -11.46 1.33
CA GLY A 116 -1.64 -11.00 0.65
C GLY A 116 -2.91 -11.81 0.93
N LYS A 117 -2.91 -12.81 1.81
CA LYS A 117 -4.13 -13.59 2.12
C LYS A 117 -5.29 -12.69 2.59
N CYS A 118 -5.01 -11.78 3.53
CA CYS A 118 -5.99 -10.80 4.01
C CYS A 118 -6.48 -9.84 2.93
N VAL A 119 -5.60 -9.46 1.99
CA VAL A 119 -5.93 -8.61 0.84
C VAL A 119 -6.89 -9.35 -0.10
N LYS A 120 -6.62 -10.62 -0.39
CA LYS A 120 -7.48 -11.46 -1.22
C LYS A 120 -8.86 -11.63 -0.61
N GLY A 121 -8.92 -11.91 0.69
CA GLY A 121 -10.18 -12.04 1.42
C GLY A 121 -10.97 -10.74 1.45
N CYS A 122 -10.33 -9.62 1.80
CA CYS A 122 -10.96 -8.30 1.87
C CYS A 122 -11.49 -7.83 0.51
N ALA A 123 -10.85 -8.22 -0.60
CA ALA A 123 -11.30 -7.90 -1.95
C ALA A 123 -12.67 -8.50 -2.31
N MET A 124 -13.14 -9.53 -1.59
CA MET A 124 -14.50 -10.07 -1.74
C MET A 124 -15.57 -9.15 -1.13
N MET A 125 -15.17 -8.17 -0.33
CA MET A 125 -16.02 -7.15 0.28
C MET A 125 -15.64 -5.77 -0.30
N ASN A 126 -15.26 -4.81 0.55
CA ASN A 126 -14.92 -3.47 0.09
C ASN A 126 -13.50 -3.36 -0.49
N GLY A 127 -12.60 -4.29 -0.18
CA GLY A 127 -11.22 -4.26 -0.67
C GLY A 127 -10.37 -3.15 -0.05
N SER A 128 -10.63 -2.79 1.21
CA SER A 128 -9.92 -1.75 1.96
C SER A 128 -8.47 -2.12 2.32
N LEU A 129 -8.15 -3.42 2.38
CA LEU A 129 -6.79 -3.93 2.48
C LEU A 129 -6.16 -4.10 1.09
N PHE A 130 -4.89 -3.71 0.96
CA PHE A 130 -4.07 -3.97 -0.23
C PHE A 130 -2.58 -4.04 0.11
N LEU A 131 -1.75 -4.50 -0.83
CA LEU A 131 -0.31 -4.57 -0.63
C LEU A 131 0.35 -3.25 -1.06
N GLN A 132 1.45 -2.87 -0.41
CA GLN A 132 2.34 -1.78 -0.80
C GLN A 132 3.79 -2.17 -0.55
N VAL A 133 4.70 -1.63 -1.35
CA VAL A 133 6.13 -1.65 -1.05
C VAL A 133 6.41 -0.60 0.03
N HIS A 134 6.95 -1.03 1.16
CA HIS A 134 7.36 -0.17 2.25
C HIS A 134 8.79 0.33 2.00
N HIS A 135 8.92 1.62 1.68
CA HIS A 135 10.18 2.22 1.21
C HIS A 135 11.21 2.47 2.31
N ASP A 136 10.81 2.43 3.57
CA ASP A 136 11.69 2.38 4.74
C ASP A 136 12.46 1.05 4.82
N ARG A 137 11.91 -0.02 4.25
CA ARG A 137 12.51 -1.35 4.23
C ARG A 137 13.07 -1.74 2.86
N CYS A 138 12.45 -1.31 1.77
CA CYS A 138 12.82 -1.70 0.42
C CYS A 138 14.22 -1.19 0.05
N VAL A 139 15.13 -2.12 -0.29
CA VAL A 139 16.49 -1.81 -0.77
C VAL A 139 16.54 -1.37 -2.23
N ASN A 140 15.39 -1.16 -2.87
CA ASN A 140 15.24 -0.69 -4.25
C ASN A 140 16.10 -1.45 -5.27
N CYS A 141 16.05 -2.79 -5.24
CA CYS A 141 16.82 -3.65 -6.14
C CYS A 141 16.78 -3.13 -7.59
N ASN A 142 17.91 -3.12 -8.30
CA ASN A 142 17.96 -2.67 -9.71
C ASN A 142 16.91 -3.39 -10.58
N GLN A 143 16.73 -4.68 -10.33
CA GLN A 143 15.62 -5.49 -10.83
C GLN A 143 14.89 -6.11 -9.64
N CYS A 144 13.62 -5.77 -9.45
CA CYS A 144 12.83 -6.34 -8.36
C CYS A 144 12.53 -7.82 -8.65
N SER A 145 13.03 -8.71 -7.80
CA SER A 145 12.80 -10.16 -7.89
C SER A 145 11.32 -10.53 -7.78
N ILE A 146 10.53 -9.76 -7.02
CA ILE A 146 9.08 -9.94 -6.97
C ILE A 146 8.43 -9.53 -8.30
N ALA A 147 8.88 -8.42 -8.91
CA ALA A 147 8.32 -7.92 -10.16
C ALA A 147 8.50 -8.94 -11.29
N LEU A 148 9.66 -9.60 -11.36
CA LEU A 148 9.97 -10.66 -12.33
C LEU A 148 8.99 -11.83 -12.31
N VAL A 149 8.49 -12.19 -11.13
CA VAL A 149 7.60 -13.34 -10.93
C VAL A 149 6.15 -12.93 -10.65
N CYS A 150 5.82 -11.65 -10.81
CA CYS A 150 4.47 -11.15 -10.59
C CYS A 150 3.57 -11.54 -11.78
N PRO A 151 2.55 -12.41 -11.59
CA PRO A 151 1.76 -12.93 -12.70
C PRO A 151 0.93 -11.87 -13.41
N THR A 152 0.65 -10.74 -12.75
CA THR A 152 -0.12 -9.62 -13.30
C THR A 152 0.73 -8.40 -13.59
N GLN A 153 2.05 -8.52 -13.49
CA GLN A 153 3.00 -7.42 -13.73
C GLN A 153 2.62 -6.14 -12.95
N ALA A 154 2.08 -6.30 -11.74
CA ALA A 154 1.58 -5.19 -10.93
C ALA A 154 2.69 -4.23 -10.45
N PHE A 155 3.97 -4.58 -10.59
CA PHE A 155 5.07 -3.75 -10.12
C PHE A 155 5.56 -2.79 -11.21
N ARG A 156 5.71 -1.52 -10.86
CA ARG A 156 6.27 -0.49 -11.73
C ARG A 156 7.20 0.46 -10.99
N ARG A 157 7.95 1.24 -11.76
CA ARG A 157 8.78 2.32 -11.24
C ARG A 157 7.93 3.59 -11.09
N VAL A 158 8.02 4.23 -9.94
CA VAL A 158 7.31 5.48 -9.62
C VAL A 158 8.28 6.50 -9.00
N PRO A 159 8.00 7.81 -9.11
CA PRO A 159 8.76 8.84 -8.42
C PRO A 159 8.81 8.62 -6.90
N ARG A 160 9.97 8.86 -6.27
CA ARG A 160 10.18 8.67 -4.83
C ARG A 160 9.37 9.64 -3.96
N ASP A 161 9.07 10.83 -4.47
CA ASP A 161 8.27 11.86 -3.79
C ASP A 161 6.79 11.47 -3.67
N GLN A 162 6.28 10.70 -4.64
CA GLN A 162 4.89 10.21 -4.67
C GLN A 162 4.83 8.69 -4.92
N PRO A 163 5.38 7.88 -4.01
CA PRO A 163 5.66 6.49 -4.32
C PRO A 163 4.46 5.58 -4.07
N TYR A 164 3.44 6.00 -3.31
CA TYR A 164 2.32 5.16 -2.91
C TYR A 164 1.15 5.28 -3.89
N LEU A 165 0.68 4.12 -4.38
CA LEU A 165 -0.43 4.04 -5.32
C LEU A 165 -1.67 3.56 -4.60
N LEU A 166 -2.73 4.37 -4.58
CA LEU A 166 -4.01 3.96 -4.02
C LEU A 166 -4.87 3.25 -5.07
N LYS A 167 -5.69 2.29 -4.61
CA LYS A 167 -6.76 1.71 -5.43
C LYS A 167 -7.63 2.80 -6.05
N SER A 168 -8.09 2.56 -7.27
CA SER A 168 -9.06 3.40 -7.98
C SER A 168 -10.23 3.85 -7.09
N LYS A 169 -10.88 2.91 -6.40
CA LYS A 169 -11.98 3.20 -5.44
C LYS A 169 -11.56 4.14 -4.31
N ALA A 170 -10.37 3.94 -3.74
CA ALA A 170 -9.85 4.80 -2.67
C ALA A 170 -9.59 6.23 -3.17
N ARG A 171 -9.03 6.37 -4.38
CA ARG A 171 -8.83 7.68 -5.02
C ARG A 171 -10.16 8.39 -5.26
N GLN A 172 -11.15 7.69 -5.82
CA GLN A 172 -12.49 8.25 -6.07
C GLN A 172 -13.16 8.75 -4.78
N LEU A 173 -13.06 7.97 -3.69
CA LEU A 173 -13.59 8.38 -2.38
C LEU A 173 -12.95 9.67 -1.87
N LEU A 174 -11.62 9.79 -1.97
CA LEU A 174 -10.90 11.00 -1.55
C LEU A 174 -11.28 12.22 -2.39
N SER A 175 -11.35 12.06 -3.73
CA SER A 175 -11.77 13.15 -4.62
C SER A 175 -13.21 13.59 -4.35
N ALA A 176 -14.12 12.66 -4.10
CA ALA A 176 -15.50 12.99 -3.75
C ALA A 176 -15.62 13.74 -2.42
N LYS A 177 -14.76 13.42 -1.44
CA LYS A 177 -14.70 14.12 -0.15
C LYS A 177 -14.16 15.54 -0.31
N SER A 178 -13.05 15.72 -1.02
CA SER A 178 -12.47 17.05 -1.25
C SER A 178 -13.43 17.98 -1.98
N SER A 179 -14.20 17.47 -2.94
CA SER A 179 -15.20 18.30 -3.64
C SER A 179 -16.30 18.80 -2.71
N ARG A 180 -16.78 17.96 -1.77
CA ARG A 180 -17.81 18.34 -0.79
C ARG A 180 -17.31 19.40 0.20
N GLU A 181 -16.06 19.26 0.64
CA GLU A 181 -15.40 20.24 1.52
C GLU A 181 -15.17 21.58 0.82
N ALA A 182 -15.01 21.60 -0.50
CA ALA A 182 -14.88 22.83 -1.27
C ALA A 182 -16.23 23.51 -1.61
N THR A 183 -17.36 22.84 -1.38
CA THR A 183 -18.72 23.37 -1.66
C THR A 183 -19.54 23.68 -0.41
N GLY A 184 -19.06 23.34 0.79
CA GLY A 184 -19.70 23.65 2.08
C GLY A 184 -18.97 24.74 2.83
#